data_AF-A0A1J1LLY4-F1
#
_entry.id   AF-A0A1J1LLY4-F1
#
_cell.length_a   1.000
_cell.length_b   1.000
_cell.length_c   1.000
_cell.angle_alpha   90.00
_cell.angle_beta   90.00
_cell.angle_gamma   90.00
#
_symmetry.space_group_name_H-M   'P 1'
#
loop_
_entity.id
_entity.type
_entity.pdbx_description
1 polymer ?
#
loop_
_entity_poly.entity_id
_entity_poly.type
_entity_poly.pdbx_seq_one_letter_code
_entity_poly.pdbx_strand_id
1 'polypeptide(L)' 'MEITKTIVNLAKCLNLDIIAEGIETPVQKEILQSLGCEAGQGYWFSPPLNWTGITNFLSI' A
#
# COMPACT_ATOMS: atom_id res chain seq x y z
N MET A 1 5.54 -13.84 -6.99
CA MET A 1 5.16 -12.43 -7.16
C MET A 1 5.08 -11.99 -8.63
N GLU A 2 5.04 -12.92 -9.61
CA GLU A 2 5.01 -12.55 -11.03
C GLU A 2 3.72 -11.83 -11.47
N ILE A 3 2.56 -12.26 -10.98
CA ILE A 3 1.29 -11.59 -11.27
C ILE A 3 1.32 -10.16 -10.74
N THR A 4 1.67 -9.96 -9.47
CA THR A 4 1.78 -8.63 -8.84
C THR A 4 2.71 -7.72 -9.61
N LYS A 5 3.92 -8.19 -9.98
CA LYS A 5 4.88 -7.44 -10.78
C LYS A 5 4.31 -7.05 -12.15
N THR A 6 3.60 -7.97 -12.80
CA THR A 6 2.95 -7.72 -14.10
C THR A 6 1.89 -6.63 -13.99
N ILE A 7 1.04 -6.68 -12.96
CA ILE A 7 0.00 -5.67 -12.71
C ILE A 7 0.62 -4.30 -12.41
N VAL A 8 1.66 -4.24 -11.56
CA VAL A 8 2.36 -2.98 -11.26
C VAL A 8 2.97 -2.37 -12.53
N ASN A 9 3.60 -3.19 -13.38
CA ASN A 9 4.16 -2.71 -14.64
C ASN A 9 3.07 -2.24 -15.61
N LEU A 10 1.94 -2.95 -15.68
CA LEU A 10 0.81 -2.54 -16.51
C LEU A 10 0.24 -1.20 -16.05
N ALA A 11 0.04 -1.01 -14.75
CA ALA A 11 -0.45 0.26 -14.18
C ALA A 11 0.50 1.42 -14.54
N LYS A 12 1.82 1.22 -14.41
CA LYS A 12 2.84 2.20 -14.82
C LYS A 12 2.75 2.55 -16.31
N CYS A 13 2.63 1.55 -17.19
CA CYS A 13 2.50 1.78 -18.64
C CYS A 13 1.23 2.55 -19.01
N LEU A 14 0.15 2.37 -18.25
CA LEU A 14 -1.13 3.04 -18.45
C LEU A 14 -1.24 4.37 -17.68
N ASN A 15 -0.19 4.78 -16.97
CA ASN A 15 -0.19 5.95 -16.09
C ASN A 15 -1.36 5.93 -15.08
N LEU A 16 -1.57 4.76 -14.46
CA LEU A 16 -2.57 4.54 -13.42
C LEU A 16 -1.90 4.45 -12.05
N ASP A 17 -2.55 5.05 -11.06
CA ASP A 17 -2.17 4.89 -9.66
C ASP A 17 -2.51 3.47 -9.17
N ILE A 18 -1.66 2.92 -8.30
CA ILE A 18 -1.86 1.60 -7.70
C ILE A 18 -1.69 1.67 -6.18
N ILE A 19 -2.63 1.03 -5.47
CA ILE A 19 -2.62 0.88 -4.02
C ILE A 19 -2.53 -0.61 -3.70
N ALA A 20 -1.55 -1.03 -2.91
CA ALA A 20 -1.51 -2.38 -2.38
C ALA A 20 -2.26 -2.47 -1.06
N GLU A 21 -3.39 -3.18 -1.05
CA GLU A 21 -4.22 -3.40 0.14
C GLU A 21 -3.88 -4.73 0.84
N GLY A 22 -4.07 -4.77 2.17
CA GLY A 22 -3.87 -5.98 2.98
C GLY A 22 -2.44 -6.21 3.44
N ILE A 23 -1.63 -5.15 3.60
CA ILE A 23 -0.26 -5.26 4.11
C ILE A 23 -0.28 -5.48 5.64
N GLU A 24 0.24 -6.61 6.10
CA GLU A 24 0.26 -6.98 7.53
C GLU A 24 1.67 -7.03 8.12
N THR A 25 2.69 -7.16 7.27
CA THR A 25 4.08 -7.34 7.71
C THR A 25 5.06 -6.36 7.03
N PRO A 26 6.19 -6.04 7.67
CA PRO A 26 7.21 -5.17 7.06
C PRO A 26 7.80 -5.79 5.78
N VAL A 27 7.94 -7.12 5.74
CA VAL A 27 8.45 -7.84 4.56
C VAL A 27 7.54 -7.65 3.34
N GLN A 28 6.21 -7.74 3.52
CA GLN A 28 5.25 -7.47 2.44
C GLN A 28 5.38 -6.02 1.93
N LYS A 29 5.46 -5.05 2.84
CA LYS A 29 5.66 -3.63 2.53
C LYS A 29 6.93 -3.43 1.70
N GLU A 30 8.05 -4.01 2.11
CA GLU A 30 9.34 -3.90 1.42
C GLU A 30 9.30 -4.51 0.01
N ILE A 31 8.70 -5.70 -0.14
CA ILE A 31 8.55 -6.35 -1.44
C ILE A 31 7.70 -5.48 -2.38
N LEU A 32 6.53 -5.02 -1.93
CA LEU A 32 5.62 -4.19 -2.73
C LEU A 32 6.25 -2.85 -3.12
N GLN A 33 6.98 -2.23 -2.19
CA GLN A 33 7.74 -1.01 -2.45
C GLN A 33 8.84 -1.25 -3.50
N SER A 34 9.55 -2.39 -3.44
CA SER A 34 10.58 -2.74 -4.43
C SER A 34 10.03 -3.01 -5.84
N LEU A 35 8.77 -3.44 -5.94
CA LEU A 35 8.05 -3.57 -7.22
C LEU A 35 7.62 -2.20 -7.79
N GLY A 36 7.68 -1.15 -6.95
CA GLY A 36 7.28 0.22 -7.25
C GLY A 36 5.78 0.45 -7.11
N CYS A 37 5.17 -0.19 -6.12
CA CYS A 37 3.88 0.22 -5.58
C CYS A 37 4.14 1.33 -4.55
N GLU A 38 3.68 2.55 -4.84
CA GLU A 38 4.01 3.75 -4.06
C GLU A 38 3.03 4.02 -2.92
N ALA A 39 1.80 3.52 -3.03
CA ALA A 39 0.77 3.62 -2.02
C ALA A 39 0.38 2.22 -1.49
N GLY A 40 0.07 2.15 -0.19
CA GLY A 40 -0.34 0.89 0.43
C GLY A 40 -1.24 1.10 1.64
N GLN A 41 -2.05 0.09 1.94
CA GLN A 41 -2.95 0.04 3.07
C GLN A 41 -2.85 -1.33 3.73
N GLY A 42 -2.93 -1.35 5.06
CA GLY A 42 -3.11 -2.59 5.80
C GLY A 42 -2.79 -2.42 7.28
N TYR A 43 -3.03 -3.50 8.03
CA TYR A 43 -2.89 -3.53 9.48
C TYR A 43 -1.46 -3.21 9.95
N TRP A 44 -0.46 -3.42 9.10
CA TRP A 44 0.93 -2.99 9.34
C TRP A 44 1.05 -1.48 9.56
N PHE A 45 0.29 -0.68 8.80
CA PHE A 45 0.31 0.78 8.94
C PHE A 45 -0.59 1.23 10.07
N SER A 46 -1.85 0.78 10.04
CA SER A 46 -2.86 1.09 11.04
C SER A 46 -4.07 0.17 10.84
N PRO A 47 -4.76 -0.26 11.91
CA PRO A 47 -6.11 -0.79 11.78
C PRO A 47 -7.08 0.28 11.23
N PRO A 48 -8.28 -0.09 10.75
CA PRO A 48 -9.33 0.88 10.48
C PRO A 48 -9.66 1.73 11.72
N LEU A 49 -9.72 3.04 11.55
CA LEU A 49 -9.97 3.99 12.63
C LEU A 49 -11.31 4.71 12.44
N ASN A 50 -11.95 5.08 13.55
CA ASN A 50 -13.07 6.03 13.52
C ASN A 50 -12.55 7.46 13.30
N TRP A 51 -13.47 8.43 13.22
CA TRP A 51 -13.13 9.84 12.99
C TRP A 51 -12.07 10.37 13.97
N THR A 52 -12.29 10.22 15.27
CA THR A 52 -11.34 10.69 16.30
C THR A 52 -9.99 9.99 16.17
N GLY A 53 -9.99 8.69 15.87
CA GLY A 53 -8.76 7.91 15.68
C GLY A 53 -7.95 8.39 14.49
N ILE A 54 -8.58 8.61 13.33
CA ILE A 54 -7.87 9.10 12.14
C ILE A 54 -7.37 10.53 12.34
N THR A 55 -8.13 11.41 13.01
CA THR A 55 -7.65 12.76 13.35
C THR A 55 -6.39 12.70 14.20
N ASN A 56 -6.36 11.85 15.24
CA ASN A 56 -5.17 11.69 16.08
C ASN A 56 -3.98 11.09 15.31
N PHE A 57 -4.23 10.12 14.43
CA PHE A 57 -3.19 9.49 13.62
C PHE A 57 -2.53 10.45 12.61
N LEU A 58 -3.31 11.39 12.06
CA LEU A 58 -2.83 12.38 11.08
C LEU A 58 -2.35 13.69 11.70
N SER A 59 -2.50 13.87 13.01
CA SER A 59 -2.02 15.06 13.72
C SER A 59 -0.49 14.99 13.85
N ILE A 60 0.21 15.57 12.87
CA ILE A 60 1.67 15.81 12.89
C ILE A 60 1.98 17.02 13.76
#